data_AF-A0A8T0CT92-F1
#
_entry.id   AF-A0A8T0CT92-F1
#
_cell.length_a   1.000
_cell.length_b   1.000
_cell.length_c   1.000
_cell.angle_alpha   90.00
_cell.angle_beta   90.00
_cell.angle_gamma   90.00
#
_symmetry.space_group_name_H-M   'P 1'
#
loop_
_entity.id
_entity.type
_entity.pdbx_description
1 polymer ?
#
loop_
_entity_poly.entity_id
_entity_poly.type
_entity_poly.pdbx_seq_one_letter_code
_entity_poly.pdbx_strand_id
1 'polypeptide(L)' 'MKLYKNFVFFVQATPKEGGGSVVHWRLEYEKLSEEVTEPYSLLQSCVQVSKDIDLHLMDQAQAMAKA' A
#
# COMPACT_ATOMS: atom_id res chain seq x y z
N MET A 1 5.47 14.56 -2.47
CA MET A 1 4.22 15.31 -2.24
C MET A 1 4.25 16.75 -2.77
N LYS A 2 5.40 17.46 -2.74
CA LYS A 2 5.50 18.88 -3.18
C LYS A 2 5.04 19.20 -4.61
N LEU A 3 4.81 18.20 -5.47
CA LEU A 3 4.31 18.35 -6.84
C LEU A 3 2.77 18.36 -6.92
N TYR A 4 2.09 18.19 -5.79
CA TYR A 4 0.64 18.06 -5.69
C TYR A 4 0.10 19.07 -4.67
N LYS A 5 -1.08 19.63 -4.92
CA LYS A 5 -1.79 20.50 -3.97
C LYS A 5 -2.41 19.68 -2.85
N ASN A 6 -3.11 18.62 -3.25
CA ASN A 6 -3.76 17.66 -2.39
C ASN A 6 -3.30 16.27 -2.79
N PHE A 7 -3.02 15.40 -1.81
CA PHE A 7 -2.66 14.02 -2.08
C PHE A 7 -2.99 13.16 -0.87
N VAL A 8 -3.87 12.20 -1.07
CA VAL A 8 -4.39 11.31 -0.03
C VAL A 8 -4.18 9.86 -0.45
N PHE A 9 -3.73 9.06 0.51
CA PHE A 9 -3.63 7.62 0.36
C PHE A 9 -4.82 6.97 1.05
N PHE A 10 -5.50 6.07 0.33
CA PHE A 10 -6.51 5.19 0.90
C PHE A 10 -6.01 3.76 0.85
N VAL A 11 -6.10 3.08 1.99
CA VAL A 11 -5.78 1.66 2.14
C VAL A 11 -7.00 0.97 2.68
N GLN A 12 -7.51 0.02 1.91
CA GLN A 12 -8.60 -0.84 2.36
C GLN A 12 -8.13 -2.28 2.34
N ALA A 13 -8.16 -2.94 3.49
CA ALA A 13 -7.91 -4.37 3.61
C ALA A 13 -9.24 -5.09 3.80
N THR A 14 -9.61 -5.93 2.83
CA THR A 14 -10.81 -6.77 2.89
C THR A 14 -10.40 -8.20 3.25
N PRO A 15 -10.83 -8.75 4.39
CA PRO A 15 -10.48 -10.12 4.78
C PRO A 15 -10.97 -11.15 3.76
N LYS A 16 -10.21 -12.23 3.60
CA LYS A 16 -10.61 -13.40 2.81
C LYS A 16 -11.01 -14.57 3.71
N GLU A 17 -11.92 -15.40 3.21
CA GLU A 17 -12.14 -16.72 3.81
C GLU A 17 -10.86 -17.56 3.73
N GLY A 18 -10.54 -18.28 4.80
CA GLY A 18 -9.30 -19.07 4.89
C GLY A 18 -8.04 -18.26 5.24
N GLY A 19 -8.16 -16.96 5.51
CA GLY A 19 -7.09 -16.13 6.05
C GLY A 19 -6.47 -15.14 5.05
N GLY A 20 -5.78 -14.15 5.63
CA GLY A 20 -5.23 -13.00 4.89
C GLY A 20 -6.32 -12.02 4.40
N SER A 21 -5.89 -11.07 3.58
CA SER A 21 -6.73 -9.98 3.07
C SER A 21 -6.41 -9.63 1.61
N VAL A 22 -7.35 -9.00 0.91
CA VAL A 22 -7.09 -8.26 -0.32
C VAL A 22 -6.87 -6.80 0.06
N VAL A 23 -5.69 -6.26 -0.23
CA VAL A 23 -5.37 -4.85 0.01
C VAL A 23 -5.59 -4.05 -1.28
N HIS A 24 -6.50 -3.09 -1.21
CA HIS A 24 -6.78 -2.16 -2.29
C HIS A 24 -6.19 -0.78 -1.94
N TRP A 25 -5.24 -0.33 -2.77
CA TRP A 25 -4.68 1.01 -2.68
C TRP A 25 -5.35 1.95 -3.66
N ARG A 26 -5.70 3.15 -3.19
CA ARG A 26 -6.13 4.26 -4.04
C ARG A 26 -5.36 5.51 -3.67
N LEU A 27 -4.92 6.24 -4.69
CA LEU A 27 -4.30 7.54 -4.57
C LEU A 27 -5.28 8.56 -5.14
N GLU A 28 -5.71 9.51 -4.32
CA GLU A 28 -6.52 10.64 -4.77
C GLU A 28 -5.65 11.90 -4.67
N TYR A 29 -5.46 12.61 -5.79
CA TYR A 29 -4.51 13.70 -5.85
C TYR A 29 -4.91 14.79 -6.84
N GLU A 30 -4.40 16.00 -6.59
CA GLU A 30 -4.47 17.14 -7.49
C GLU A 30 -3.05 17.61 -7.79
N LYS A 31 -2.66 17.58 -9.07
CA LYS A 31 -1.34 18.05 -9.52
C LYS A 31 -1.22 19.57 -9.44
N LEU A 32 -0.01 20.08 -9.24
CA LEU A 32 0.25 21.52 -9.34
C LEU A 32 0.21 22.05 -10.78
N SER A 33 0.57 21.21 -11.76
CA SER A 33 0.49 21.50 -13.20
C SER A 33 0.32 20.21 -14.01
N GLU A 34 -0.07 20.33 -15.27
CA GLU A 34 -0.26 19.19 -16.18
C GLU A 34 1.05 18.44 -16.50
N GLU A 35 2.19 19.13 -16.39
CA GLU A 35 3.52 18.55 -16.62
C GLU A 35 3.94 17.53 -15.55
N VAL A 36 3.28 17.56 -14.38
CA VAL A 36 3.55 16.58 -13.32
C VAL A 36 3.08 15.19 -13.79
N THR A 37 4.01 14.25 -13.82
CA THR A 37 3.73 12.86 -14.22
C THR A 37 2.78 12.16 -13.25
N GLU A 38 2.07 11.16 -13.74
CA GLU A 38 1.22 10.33 -12.89
C GLU A 38 2.05 9.56 -11.84
N PRO A 39 1.56 9.42 -10.60
CA PRO A 39 2.28 8.77 -9.50
C PRO A 39 2.23 7.23 -9.59
N TYR A 40 2.27 6.63 -10.78
CA TYR A 40 2.15 5.18 -10.93
C TYR A 40 3.30 4.41 -10.28
N SER A 41 4.52 4.95 -10.31
CA SER A 41 5.66 4.36 -9.61
C SER A 41 5.46 4.36 -8.09
N LEU A 42 4.84 5.40 -7.54
CA LEU A 42 4.48 5.48 -6.13
C LEU A 42 3.37 4.46 -5.79
N LEU A 43 2.36 4.31 -6.65
CA LEU A 43 1.34 3.27 -6.48
C LEU A 43 1.95 1.86 -6.47
N GLN A 44 2.89 1.58 -7.37
CA GLN A 44 3.63 0.31 -7.37
C GLN A 44 4.47 0.13 -6.10
N SER A 45 5.09 1.20 -5.60
CA SER A 45 5.81 1.19 -4.32
C SER A 45 4.88 0.84 -3.15
N CYS A 46 3.65 1.36 -3.11
CA CYS A 46 2.66 1.00 -2.08
C CYS A 46 2.36 -0.49 -2.10
N VAL A 47 2.21 -1.09 -3.29
CA VAL A 47 2.00 -2.54 -3.45
C VAL A 47 3.21 -3.33 -2.92
N GLN A 48 4.43 -2.90 -3.24
CA GLN A 48 5.63 -3.60 -2.77
C GLN A 48 5.76 -3.52 -1.25
N VAL A 49 5.56 -2.34 -0.66
CA VAL A 49 5.57 -2.16 0.80
C VAL A 49 4.52 -3.05 1.48
N SER A 50 3.32 -3.17 0.90
CA SER A 50 2.30 -4.09 1.45
C SER A 50 2.74 -5.55 1.45
N LYS A 51 3.47 -6.00 0.41
CA LYS A 51 4.03 -7.36 0.37
C LYS A 51 5.13 -7.57 1.41
N ASP A 52 6.00 -6.58 1.57
CA ASP A 52 7.10 -6.67 2.54
C ASP A 52 6.55 -6.69 3.98
N ILE A 53 5.49 -5.92 4.27
CA ILE A 53 4.76 -5.97 5.54
C ILE A 53 4.12 -7.35 5.75
N ASP A 54 3.45 -7.90 4.73
CA ASP A 54 2.83 -9.22 4.80
C ASP A 54 3.87 -10.30 5.14
N LEU A 55 5.00 -10.32 4.43
CA LEU A 55 6.12 -11.22 4.71
C LEU A 55 6.64 -11.07 6.14
N HIS A 56 6.86 -9.84 6.60
CA HIS A 56 7.34 -9.59 7.95
C HIS A 56 6.37 -10.12 9.02
N LEU A 57 5.06 -9.91 8.83
CA LEU A 57 4.04 -10.40 9.76
C LEU A 57 3.93 -11.93 9.75
N MET A 58 4.09 -12.56 8.58
CA MET A 58 4.13 -14.03 8.48
C MET A 58 5.34 -14.60 9.23
N ASP A 59 6.52 -14.02 9.06
CA ASP A 59 7.73 -14.44 9.77
C ASP A 59 7.57 -14.30 11.29
N GLN A 60 6.99 -13.19 11.76
CA GLN A 60 6.69 -12.97 13.17
C GLN A 60 5.70 -14.01 13.71
N ALA A 61 4.60 -14.27 13.00
CA ALA A 61 3.61 -15.27 13.40
C ALA A 61 4.23 -16.67 13.47
N GLN A 62 5.10 -17.02 12.52
CA GLN A 62 5.80 -18.30 12.53
C GLN A 62 6.79 -18.41 13.69
N ALA A 63 7.49 -17.33 14.04
CA ALA A 63 8.39 -17.31 15.20
C ALA A 63 7.62 -17.51 16.51
N MET A 64 6.47 -16.84 16.68
CA MET A 64 5.62 -17.00 17.86
C MET A 64 5.04 -18.40 17.98
N ALA A 65 4.69 -19.06 16.87
CA ALA A 65 4.14 -20.42 16.89
C ALA A 65 5.18 -21.51 17.23
N LYS A 66 6.48 -21.20 17.19
CA LYS A 66 7.58 -22.12 17.51
C LYS A 66 8.11 -21.98 18.94
N ALA A 67 7.66 -20.95 19.67
CA ALA A 67 8.01 -20.68 21.07
C ALA A 67 7.02 -21.37 22.01
#